data_AF-A0A1R3JFS4-F1
#
_entry.id   AF-A0A1R3JFS4-F1
#
_cell.length_a   1.000
_cell.length_b   1.000
_cell.length_c   1.000
_cell.angle_alpha   90.00
_cell.angle_beta   90.00
_cell.angle_gamma   90.00
#
_symmetry.space_group_name_H-M   'P 1'
#
loop_
_entity.id
_entity.type
_entity.pdbx_description
1 polymer ?
#
loop_
_entity_poly.entity_id
_entity_poly.type
_entity_poly.pdbx_seq_one_letter_code
_entity_poly.pdbx_strand_id
1 'polypeptide(L)'
;MAAQVEESLKMPLHWRLIWTEARNFIDIYQRDDKMNSVLLEFAKLNYNILQSVYIKELQELAKWDDPEAIEELPEYIKLIYTALYNHAGELADDTLDDKSINILPFIRKLYEGHIEAGLQEVKWIYSGYNPSADEYLQVSGKSIGGPVAVSYAVVGVVGQYSMYKFLSEFIDHYLVSDLVSAPGYIARLLNDLSTTKDEIERGQTLNFINCYMMEEGVSEEEARDHMEGLKRKFWKKLNKYIIEYSVDAPNIAKVVINMVRVTHHIYRGGKYDWFGVRPKADLLSMLNSVFEPIPM
;
A
#
# COMPACT_ATOMS: atom_id res chain seq x y z
N MET A 1 2.17 -31.34 10.00
CA MET A 1 0.75 -31.74 9.81
C MET A 1 -0.23 -30.82 10.54
N ALA A 2 -0.12 -30.58 11.86
CA ALA A 2 -1.05 -29.70 12.59
C ALA A 2 -1.14 -28.26 12.04
N ALA A 3 0.01 -27.62 11.75
CA ALA A 3 0.04 -26.26 11.19
C ALA A 3 -0.65 -26.14 9.81
N GLN A 4 -0.41 -27.11 8.90
CA GLN A 4 -1.05 -27.15 7.58
C GLN A 4 -2.58 -27.33 7.66
N VAL A 5 -3.05 -28.13 8.63
CA VAL A 5 -4.48 -28.34 8.86
C VAL A 5 -5.12 -27.07 9.41
N GLU A 6 -4.50 -26.42 10.39
CA GLU A 6 -5.00 -25.16 10.97
C GLU A 6 -5.09 -24.04 9.92
N GLU A 7 -4.05 -23.87 9.11
CA GLU A 7 -4.03 -22.88 8.04
C GLU A 7 -5.13 -23.19 7.00
N SER A 8 -5.30 -24.46 6.62
CA SER A 8 -6.30 -24.89 5.62
C SER A 8 -7.74 -24.72 6.11
N LEU A 9 -7.94 -24.73 7.43
CA LEU A 9 -9.22 -24.40 8.07
C LEU A 9 -9.50 -22.89 8.09
N LYS A 10 -8.47 -22.03 8.13
CA LYS A 10 -8.62 -20.57 8.04
C LYS A 10 -8.90 -20.10 6.62
N MET A 11 -8.19 -20.63 5.63
CA MET A 11 -8.40 -20.34 4.21
C MET A 11 -8.12 -21.61 3.39
N PRO A 12 -9.08 -22.17 2.64
CA PRO A 12 -8.86 -23.36 1.83
C PRO A 12 -7.79 -23.15 0.76
N LEU A 13 -6.95 -24.16 0.50
CA LEU A 13 -5.83 -24.14 -0.46
C LEU A 13 -6.17 -23.53 -1.84
N HIS A 14 -7.37 -23.77 -2.35
CA HIS A 14 -7.82 -23.26 -3.65
C HIS A 14 -8.19 -21.77 -3.68
N TRP A 15 -8.29 -21.11 -2.52
CA TRP A 15 -8.56 -19.67 -2.38
C TRP A 15 -7.30 -18.85 -2.09
N ARG A 16 -6.14 -19.50 -2.03
CA ARG A 16 -4.89 -18.85 -1.67
C ARG A 16 -4.10 -18.44 -2.89
N LEU A 17 -3.37 -17.32 -2.78
CA LEU A 17 -2.45 -16.87 -3.82
C LEU A 17 -1.29 -17.88 -3.93
N ILE A 18 -1.16 -18.50 -5.10
CA ILE A 18 -0.19 -19.58 -5.37
C ILE A 18 1.26 -19.15 -5.03
N TRP A 19 1.58 -17.86 -5.18
CA TRP A 19 2.90 -17.33 -4.90
C TRP A 19 3.25 -17.28 -3.40
N THR A 20 2.35 -16.74 -2.57
CA THR A 20 2.53 -16.75 -1.11
C THR A 20 2.52 -18.16 -0.56
N GLU A 21 1.70 -19.05 -1.15
CA GLU A 21 1.69 -20.46 -0.80
C GLU A 21 3.00 -21.16 -1.16
N ALA A 22 3.59 -20.89 -2.33
CA ALA A 22 4.84 -21.52 -2.74
C ALA A 22 5.95 -21.27 -1.71
N ARG A 23 6.04 -20.06 -1.15
CA ARG A 23 7.00 -19.75 -0.06
C ARG A 23 6.67 -20.51 1.22
N ASN A 24 5.42 -20.48 1.67
CA ASN A 24 4.97 -21.18 2.87
C ASN A 24 5.24 -22.70 2.76
N PHE A 25 4.96 -23.30 1.61
CA PHE A 25 5.22 -24.71 1.35
C PHE A 25 6.71 -25.04 1.32
N ILE A 26 7.57 -24.19 0.75
CA ILE A 26 9.02 -24.37 0.80
C ILE A 26 9.52 -24.37 2.26
N ASP A 27 9.05 -23.43 3.07
CA ASP A 27 9.45 -23.31 4.48
C ASP A 27 8.97 -24.49 5.33
N ILE A 28 7.75 -24.97 5.09
CA ILE A 28 7.21 -26.16 5.75
C ILE A 28 7.97 -27.41 5.30
N TYR A 29 8.17 -27.58 3.99
CA TYR A 29 8.84 -28.75 3.42
C TYR A 29 10.29 -28.85 3.88
N GLN A 30 10.99 -27.73 4.04
CA GLN A 30 12.35 -27.69 4.58
C GLN A 30 12.46 -28.27 5.99
N ARG A 31 11.39 -28.20 6.80
CA ARG A 31 11.36 -28.66 8.19
C ARG A 31 10.81 -30.08 8.34
N ASP A 32 10.45 -30.76 7.25
CA ASP A 32 9.93 -32.12 7.27
C ASP A 32 11.07 -33.14 7.37
N ASP A 33 10.97 -34.10 8.31
CA ASP A 33 11.95 -35.16 8.51
C ASP A 33 12.14 -36.08 7.27
N LYS A 34 11.16 -36.09 6.35
CA LYS A 34 11.16 -36.84 5.10
C LYS A 34 11.48 -35.99 3.87
N MET A 35 11.95 -34.76 4.07
CA MET A 35 12.28 -33.83 3.00
C MET A 35 13.30 -34.42 2.01
N ASN A 36 13.03 -34.27 0.72
CA ASN A 36 13.96 -34.60 -0.34
C ASN A 36 14.75 -33.34 -0.71
N SER A 37 16.07 -33.38 -0.51
CA SER A 37 16.96 -32.23 -0.72
C SER A 37 16.93 -31.70 -2.16
N VAL A 38 16.85 -32.59 -3.15
CA VAL A 38 16.78 -32.21 -4.57
C VAL A 38 15.48 -31.46 -4.88
N LEU A 39 14.35 -31.93 -4.36
CA LEU A 39 13.05 -31.25 -4.53
C LEU A 39 13.03 -29.90 -3.82
N LEU A 40 13.63 -29.80 -2.63
CA LEU A 40 13.73 -28.54 -1.90
C LEU A 40 14.59 -27.51 -2.66
N GLU A 41 15.76 -27.93 -3.16
CA GLU A 41 16.63 -27.07 -3.97
C GLU A 41 15.93 -26.61 -5.25
N PHE A 42 15.25 -27.54 -5.95
CA PHE A 42 14.49 -27.21 -7.16
C PHE A 42 13.36 -26.21 -6.87
N ALA A 43 12.60 -26.40 -5.80
CA ALA A 43 11.51 -25.50 -5.41
C ALA A 43 12.03 -24.09 -5.09
N LYS A 44 13.14 -23.99 -4.34
CA LYS A 44 13.81 -22.70 -4.05
C LYS A 44 14.31 -22.03 -5.33
N LEU A 45 14.95 -22.79 -6.22
CA LEU A 45 15.46 -22.25 -7.49
C LEU A 45 14.31 -21.73 -8.36
N ASN A 46 13.24 -22.51 -8.51
CA ASN A 46 12.08 -22.11 -9.30
C ASN A 46 11.39 -20.86 -8.73
N TYR A 47 11.23 -20.80 -7.41
CA TYR A 47 10.70 -19.61 -6.72
C TYR A 47 11.58 -18.39 -7.01
N ASN A 48 12.91 -18.49 -6.86
CA ASN A 48 13.83 -17.39 -7.09
C ASN A 48 13.87 -16.93 -8.56
N ILE A 49 13.77 -17.85 -9.53
CA ILE A 49 13.71 -17.52 -10.96
C ILE A 49 12.43 -16.73 -11.27
N LEU A 50 11.27 -17.25 -10.87
CA LEU A 50 10.02 -16.54 -11.10
C LEU A 50 10.01 -15.19 -10.38
N GLN A 51 10.61 -15.10 -9.19
CA GLN A 51 10.70 -13.85 -8.44
C GLN A 51 11.57 -12.81 -9.15
N SER A 52 12.69 -13.22 -9.74
CA SER A 52 13.56 -12.30 -10.50
C SER A 52 12.84 -11.75 -11.74
N VAL A 53 11.99 -12.56 -12.36
CA VAL A 53 11.08 -12.15 -13.43
C VAL A 53 10.10 -11.09 -12.93
N TYR A 54 9.39 -11.33 -11.81
CA TYR A 54 8.48 -10.32 -11.22
C TYR A 54 9.19 -9.02 -10.83
N ILE A 55 10.41 -9.10 -10.29
CA ILE A 55 11.22 -7.91 -9.95
C ILE A 55 11.58 -7.14 -11.22
N LYS A 56 11.98 -7.83 -12.30
CA LYS A 56 12.24 -7.18 -13.60
C LYS A 56 10.96 -6.51 -14.12
N GLU A 57 9.82 -7.18 -14.05
CA GLU A 57 8.54 -6.63 -14.48
C GLU A 57 8.17 -5.36 -13.70
N LEU A 58 8.34 -5.35 -12.38
CA LEU A 58 8.13 -4.15 -11.56
C LEU A 58 9.13 -3.02 -11.86
N GLN A 59 10.38 -3.36 -12.22
CA GLN A 59 11.37 -2.38 -12.65
C GLN A 59 11.01 -1.73 -13.98
N GLU A 60 10.53 -2.51 -14.95
CA GLU A 60 10.07 -1.96 -16.23
C GLU A 60 8.75 -1.17 -16.06
N LEU A 61 7.84 -1.62 -15.20
CA LEU A 61 6.65 -0.84 -14.81
C LEU A 61 6.99 0.53 -14.20
N ALA A 62 8.08 0.61 -13.43
CA ALA A 62 8.56 1.87 -12.88
C ALA A 62 9.08 2.83 -13.97
N LYS A 63 9.54 2.30 -15.11
CA LYS A 63 9.97 3.08 -16.29
C LYS A 63 8.79 3.35 -17.21
N TRP A 64 7.75 3.98 -16.66
CA TRP A 64 6.47 4.20 -17.32
C TRP A 64 6.59 4.88 -18.70
N ASP A 65 7.62 5.70 -18.94
CA ASP A 65 7.79 6.49 -20.16
C ASP A 65 8.58 5.78 -21.29
N ASP A 66 8.89 4.48 -21.17
CA ASP A 66 9.65 3.70 -22.17
C ASP A 66 8.76 2.66 -22.89
N PRO A 67 8.31 2.93 -24.13
CA PRO A 67 7.50 2.01 -24.93
C PRO A 67 8.16 0.63 -25.14
N GLU A 68 9.49 0.59 -25.30
CA GLU A 68 10.22 -0.65 -25.56
C GLU A 68 10.26 -1.53 -24.30
N ALA A 69 10.41 -0.91 -23.12
CA ALA A 69 10.33 -1.59 -21.83
C ALA A 69 8.96 -2.28 -21.63
N ILE A 70 7.88 -1.68 -22.12
CA ILE A 70 6.51 -2.23 -21.99
C ILE A 70 6.28 -3.40 -22.95
N GLU A 71 6.89 -3.37 -24.15
CA GLU A 71 6.79 -4.49 -25.09
C GLU A 71 7.42 -5.78 -24.57
N GLU A 72 8.47 -5.67 -23.74
CA GLU A 72 9.12 -6.81 -23.07
C GLU A 72 8.31 -7.43 -21.92
N LEU A 73 7.26 -6.76 -21.43
CA LEU A 73 6.46 -7.24 -20.30
C LEU A 73 5.55 -8.42 -20.69
N PRO A 74 5.23 -9.34 -19.75
CA PRO A 74 4.21 -10.34 -19.99
C PRO A 74 2.82 -9.72 -20.19
N GLU A 75 1.96 -10.40 -20.94
CA GLU A 75 0.63 -9.89 -21.33
C GLU A 75 -0.26 -9.47 -20.16
N TYR A 76 -0.19 -10.17 -19.02
CA TYR A 76 -1.00 -9.80 -17.85
C TYR A 76 -0.52 -8.50 -17.18
N ILE A 77 0.80 -8.24 -17.18
CA ILE A 77 1.38 -6.98 -16.70
C ILE A 77 1.04 -5.86 -17.69
N LYS A 78 1.17 -6.11 -18.99
CA LYS A 78 0.77 -5.15 -20.04
C LYS A 78 -0.67 -4.69 -19.86
N LEU A 79 -1.59 -5.62 -19.57
CA LEU A 79 -2.99 -5.28 -19.31
C LEU A 79 -3.14 -4.31 -18.12
N ILE A 80 -2.47 -4.59 -16.99
CA ILE A 80 -2.51 -3.73 -15.79
C ILE A 80 -1.89 -2.37 -16.11
N TYR A 81 -0.75 -2.36 -16.79
CA TYR A 81 -0.05 -1.16 -17.22
C TYR A 81 -0.94 -0.30 -18.13
N THR A 82 -1.52 -0.88 -19.18
CA THR A 82 -2.40 -0.15 -20.11
C THR A 82 -3.62 0.41 -19.41
N ALA A 83 -4.24 -0.35 -18.49
CA ALA A 83 -5.37 0.15 -17.71
C ALA A 83 -4.98 1.35 -16.84
N LEU A 84 -3.81 1.28 -16.18
CA LEU A 84 -3.30 2.36 -15.36
C LEU A 84 -2.89 3.59 -16.19
N TYR A 85 -2.26 3.36 -17.35
CA TYR A 85 -1.86 4.39 -18.30
C TYR A 85 -3.06 5.16 -18.85
N ASN A 86 -4.05 4.43 -19.36
CA ASN A 86 -5.26 5.01 -19.92
C ASN A 86 -6.03 5.78 -18.84
N HIS A 87 -6.18 5.23 -17.64
CA HIS A 87 -6.86 5.92 -16.54
C HIS A 87 -6.17 7.24 -16.15
N ALA A 88 -4.83 7.24 -16.03
CA ALA A 88 -4.07 8.44 -15.74
C ALA A 88 -4.16 9.48 -16.87
N GLY A 89 -4.18 9.03 -18.14
CA GLY A 89 -4.39 9.86 -19.31
C GLY A 89 -5.78 10.49 -19.34
N GLU A 90 -6.83 9.68 -19.19
CA GLU A 90 -8.22 10.13 -19.12
C GLU A 90 -8.42 11.19 -18.02
N LEU A 91 -7.90 10.95 -16.82
CA LEU A 91 -8.00 11.92 -15.73
C LEU A 91 -7.26 13.23 -16.05
N ALA A 92 -6.11 13.15 -16.73
CA ALA A 92 -5.35 14.32 -17.14
C ALA A 92 -6.07 15.12 -18.22
N ASP A 93 -6.67 14.45 -19.20
CA ASP A 93 -7.46 15.06 -20.26
C ASP A 93 -8.73 15.71 -19.68
N ASP A 94 -9.48 15.01 -18.82
CA ASP A 94 -10.65 15.55 -18.12
C ASP A 94 -10.30 16.82 -17.32
N THR A 95 -9.15 16.81 -16.64
CA THR A 95 -8.70 17.97 -15.85
C THR A 95 -8.21 19.12 -16.73
N LEU A 96 -7.61 18.81 -17.88
CA LEU A 96 -7.21 19.80 -18.86
C LEU A 96 -8.45 20.46 -19.48
N ASP A 97 -9.48 19.69 -19.79
CA ASP A 97 -10.71 20.20 -20.41
C ASP A 97 -11.56 21.02 -19.41
N ASP A 98 -11.76 20.52 -18.19
CA ASP A 98 -12.59 21.19 -17.17
C ASP A 98 -11.88 22.38 -16.50
N LYS A 99 -10.57 22.24 -16.23
CA LYS A 99 -9.82 23.19 -15.38
C LYS A 99 -8.68 23.89 -16.12
N SER A 100 -8.37 23.51 -17.35
CA SER A 100 -7.19 23.99 -18.11
C SER A 100 -5.87 23.74 -17.38
N ILE A 101 -5.77 22.62 -16.67
CA ILE A 101 -4.57 22.22 -15.93
C ILE A 101 -4.08 20.86 -16.39
N ASN A 102 -2.83 20.82 -16.85
CA ASN A 102 -2.18 19.57 -17.18
C ASN A 102 -1.59 18.93 -15.91
N ILE A 103 -2.27 17.90 -15.42
CA ILE A 103 -1.83 17.12 -14.24
C ILE A 103 -1.09 15.82 -14.60
N LEU A 104 -0.89 15.53 -15.89
CA LEU A 104 -0.23 14.29 -16.31
C LEU A 104 1.19 14.14 -15.71
N PRO A 105 2.06 15.17 -15.70
CA PRO A 105 3.38 15.06 -15.09
C PRO A 105 3.32 14.75 -13.58
N PHE A 106 2.30 15.26 -12.91
CA PHE A 106 2.08 15.03 -11.47
C PHE A 106 1.68 13.59 -11.17
N ILE A 107 0.67 13.08 -11.88
CA ILE A 107 0.16 11.73 -11.67
C ILE A 107 1.24 10.69 -11.98
N ARG A 108 2.03 10.91 -13.04
CA ARG A 108 3.16 10.03 -13.38
C ARG A 108 4.16 9.92 -12.23
N LYS A 109 4.65 11.06 -11.72
CA LYS A 109 5.61 11.11 -10.62
C LYS A 109 5.09 10.47 -9.33
N LEU A 110 3.79 10.55 -9.08
CA LEU A 110 3.12 9.87 -7.96
C LEU A 110 3.14 8.34 -8.11
N TYR A 111 2.78 7.83 -9.28
CA TYR A 111 2.79 6.39 -9.55
C TYR A 111 4.20 5.82 -9.57
N GLU A 112 5.14 6.52 -10.19
CA GLU A 112 6.56 6.16 -10.17
C GLU A 112 7.04 5.96 -8.73
N GLY A 113 6.84 6.94 -7.85
CA GLY A 113 7.26 6.84 -6.45
C GLY A 113 6.53 5.74 -5.66
N HIS A 114 5.28 5.42 -6.00
CA HIS A 114 4.53 4.31 -5.42
C HIS A 114 5.08 2.94 -5.87
N ILE A 115 5.33 2.78 -7.17
CA ILE A 115 5.86 1.55 -7.77
C ILE A 115 7.31 1.32 -7.30
N GLU A 116 8.15 2.36 -7.29
CA GLU A 116 9.52 2.30 -6.77
C GLU A 116 9.55 1.87 -5.30
N ALA A 117 8.64 2.39 -4.48
CA ALA A 117 8.54 2.00 -3.08
C ALA A 117 8.12 0.54 -2.91
N GLY A 118 7.13 0.07 -3.67
CA GLY A 118 6.73 -1.35 -3.67
C GLY A 118 7.88 -2.25 -4.14
N LEU A 119 8.61 -1.84 -5.18
CA LEU A 119 9.80 -2.54 -5.65
C LEU A 119 10.89 -2.61 -4.56
N GLN A 120 11.07 -1.54 -3.79
CA GLN A 120 12.04 -1.52 -2.69
C GLN A 120 11.65 -2.49 -1.56
N GLU A 121 10.36 -2.60 -1.22
CA GLU A 121 9.86 -3.61 -0.28
C GLU A 121 10.13 -5.03 -0.80
N VAL A 122 9.88 -5.29 -2.08
CA VAL A 122 10.17 -6.59 -2.70
C VAL A 122 11.67 -6.91 -2.63
N LYS A 123 12.54 -5.91 -2.87
CA LYS A 123 13.99 -6.08 -2.74
C LYS A 123 14.41 -6.44 -1.32
N TRP A 124 13.89 -5.77 -0.29
CA TRP A 124 14.17 -6.10 1.11
C TRP A 124 13.75 -7.52 1.47
N ILE A 125 12.52 -7.89 1.10
CA ILE A 125 11.98 -9.24 1.29
C ILE A 125 12.86 -10.30 0.61
N TYR A 126 13.39 -9.99 -0.58
CA TYR A 126 14.23 -10.91 -1.35
C TYR A 126 15.63 -11.05 -0.76
N SER A 127 16.30 -9.94 -0.45
CA SER A 127 17.66 -9.97 0.08
C SER A 127 17.73 -10.43 1.54
N GLY A 128 16.57 -10.58 2.20
CA GLY A 128 16.50 -10.79 3.64
C GLY A 128 17.04 -9.59 4.42
N TYR A 129 17.01 -8.40 3.81
CA TYR A 129 17.45 -7.18 4.47
C TYR A 129 16.38 -6.72 5.45
N ASN A 130 16.78 -6.47 6.68
CA ASN A 130 15.90 -5.93 7.71
C ASN A 130 16.15 -4.42 7.81
N PRO A 131 15.27 -3.58 7.22
CA PRO A 131 15.39 -2.13 7.35
C PRO A 131 15.12 -1.68 8.79
N SER A 132 15.63 -0.51 9.17
CA SER A 132 15.18 0.15 10.41
C SER A 132 13.70 0.50 10.34
N ALA A 133 13.06 0.73 11.48
CA ALA A 133 11.66 1.11 11.53
C ALA A 133 11.39 2.43 10.77
N ASP A 134 12.31 3.39 10.89
CA ASP A 134 12.24 4.66 10.17
C ASP A 134 12.46 4.49 8.65
N GLU A 135 13.42 3.67 8.23
CA GLU A 135 13.67 3.38 6.82
C GLU A 135 12.47 2.66 6.19
N TYR A 136 11.96 1.63 6.88
CA TYR A 136 10.74 0.93 6.47
C TYR A 136 9.60 1.90 6.30
N LEU A 137 9.31 2.74 7.30
CA LEU A 137 8.16 3.64 7.28
C LEU A 137 8.23 4.66 6.14
N GLN A 138 9.43 5.16 5.80
CA GLN A 138 9.64 6.10 4.70
C GLN A 138 9.30 5.50 3.33
N VAL A 139 9.60 4.22 3.13
CA VAL A 139 9.27 3.50 1.89
C VAL A 139 7.81 3.06 1.92
N SER A 140 7.40 2.41 3.01
CA SER A 140 6.10 1.75 3.12
C SER A 140 4.93 2.73 3.27
N GLY A 141 5.20 3.96 3.71
CA GLY A 141 4.26 5.07 3.65
C GLY A 141 3.91 5.52 2.22
N LYS A 142 4.75 5.19 1.22
CA LYS A 142 4.48 5.44 -0.21
C LYS A 142 3.84 4.22 -0.88
N SER A 143 4.34 3.01 -0.56
CA SER A 143 3.84 1.75 -1.13
C SER A 143 2.38 1.45 -0.75
N ILE A 144 1.87 2.00 0.35
CA ILE A 144 0.48 1.79 0.81
C ILE A 144 -0.57 2.46 -0.10
N GLY A 145 -0.15 3.31 -1.05
CA GLY A 145 -1.05 3.98 -2.01
C GLY A 145 -1.86 5.16 -1.45
N GLY A 146 -1.77 5.43 -0.15
CA GLY A 146 -2.42 6.57 0.51
C GLY A 146 -2.12 7.94 -0.14
N PRO A 147 -0.85 8.29 -0.41
CA PRO A 147 -0.50 9.53 -1.10
C PRO A 147 -1.13 9.67 -2.49
N VAL A 148 -1.20 8.58 -3.25
CA VAL A 148 -1.85 8.54 -4.57
C VAL A 148 -3.35 8.82 -4.43
N ALA A 149 -4.04 8.09 -3.54
CA ALA A 149 -5.48 8.24 -3.34
C ALA A 149 -5.87 9.66 -2.88
N VAL A 150 -5.11 10.25 -1.95
CA VAL A 150 -5.34 11.63 -1.50
C VAL A 150 -5.14 12.63 -2.62
N SER A 151 -4.10 12.45 -3.43
CA SER A 151 -3.79 13.33 -4.55
C SER A 151 -4.91 13.35 -5.59
N TYR A 152 -5.45 12.17 -5.94
CA TYR A 152 -6.61 12.04 -6.81
C TYR A 152 -7.83 12.77 -6.25
N ALA A 153 -8.12 12.57 -4.95
CA ALA A 153 -9.25 13.20 -4.30
C ALA A 153 -9.12 14.75 -4.28
N VAL A 154 -7.90 15.27 -4.13
CA VAL A 154 -7.62 16.71 -4.19
C VAL A 154 -7.84 17.26 -5.60
N VAL A 155 -7.34 16.58 -6.63
CA VAL A 155 -7.58 16.94 -8.04
C VAL A 155 -9.09 17.08 -8.32
N GLY A 156 -9.91 16.17 -7.78
CA GLY A 156 -11.35 16.19 -7.95
C GLY A 156 -12.04 17.45 -7.39
N VAL A 157 -11.52 18.04 -6.30
CA VAL A 157 -12.19 19.15 -5.59
C VAL A 157 -11.53 20.51 -5.77
N VAL A 158 -10.34 20.55 -6.35
CA VAL A 158 -9.58 21.80 -6.52
C VAL A 158 -10.05 22.57 -7.75
N GLY A 159 -10.22 23.88 -7.59
CA GLY A 159 -10.48 24.81 -8.69
C GLY A 159 -9.18 25.35 -9.28
N GLN A 160 -9.26 25.90 -10.50
CA GLN A 160 -8.09 26.34 -11.28
C GLN A 160 -7.12 27.23 -10.49
N TYR A 161 -7.61 28.32 -9.89
CA TYR A 161 -6.78 29.26 -9.12
C TYR A 161 -6.11 28.62 -7.90
N SER A 162 -6.85 27.79 -7.17
CA SER A 162 -6.32 27.04 -6.02
C SER A 162 -5.23 26.07 -6.46
N MET A 163 -5.45 25.34 -7.56
CA MET A 163 -4.52 24.30 -8.01
C MET A 163 -3.14 24.86 -8.36
N TYR A 164 -3.04 26.02 -9.01
CA TYR A 164 -1.75 26.67 -9.26
C TYR A 164 -1.00 27.04 -7.96
N LYS A 165 -1.73 27.47 -6.93
CA LYS A 165 -1.15 27.78 -5.61
C LYS A 165 -0.58 26.53 -4.93
N PHE A 166 -1.25 25.39 -5.09
CA PHE A 166 -0.89 24.13 -4.43
C PHE A 166 -0.04 23.20 -5.32
N LEU A 167 0.15 23.58 -6.59
CA LEU A 167 0.82 22.76 -7.59
C LEU A 167 2.23 22.36 -7.14
N SER A 168 3.00 23.27 -6.53
CA SER A 168 4.37 22.95 -6.07
C SER A 168 4.41 21.99 -4.88
N GLU A 169 3.37 21.96 -4.03
CA GLU A 169 3.31 21.04 -2.88
C GLU A 169 2.90 19.63 -3.29
N PHE A 170 2.00 19.53 -4.27
CA PHE A 170 1.56 18.25 -4.81
C PHE A 170 2.48 17.75 -5.93
N ILE A 171 3.12 18.59 -6.75
CA ILE A 171 3.98 18.12 -7.86
C ILE A 171 5.45 18.00 -7.42
N ASP A 172 5.99 19.07 -6.84
CA ASP A 172 7.43 19.16 -6.61
C ASP A 172 7.83 18.56 -5.26
N HIS A 173 6.96 18.69 -4.25
CA HIS A 173 7.26 18.33 -2.86
C HIS A 173 6.32 17.28 -2.25
N TYR A 174 5.64 16.48 -3.07
CA TYR A 174 4.60 15.55 -2.59
C TYR A 174 5.10 14.52 -1.57
N LEU A 175 6.37 14.14 -1.65
CA LEU A 175 7.01 13.24 -0.69
C LEU A 175 7.43 13.92 0.61
N VAL A 176 7.53 15.25 0.62
CA VAL A 176 8.00 16.08 1.74
C VAL A 176 6.84 16.79 2.43
N SER A 177 5.78 17.10 1.70
CA SER A 177 4.58 17.74 2.22
C SER A 177 3.87 16.79 3.19
N ASP A 178 3.71 17.19 4.46
CA ASP A 178 2.94 16.40 5.42
C ASP A 178 1.46 16.29 5.00
N LEU A 179 0.95 17.20 4.15
CA LEU A 179 -0.42 17.12 3.60
C LEU A 179 -0.62 15.85 2.75
N VAL A 180 0.42 15.41 2.04
CA VAL A 180 0.40 14.26 1.14
C VAL A 180 1.00 13.02 1.81
N SER A 181 2.11 13.18 2.52
CA SER A 181 2.84 12.06 3.13
C SER A 181 2.24 11.57 4.44
N ALA A 182 1.69 12.45 5.30
CA ALA A 182 1.11 12.02 6.57
C ALA A 182 -0.09 11.07 6.41
N PRO A 183 -1.01 11.27 5.43
CA PRO A 183 -2.01 10.26 5.10
C PRO A 183 -1.40 8.88 4.79
N GLY A 184 -0.30 8.83 4.04
CA GLY A 184 0.43 7.59 3.76
C GLY A 184 0.98 6.92 5.03
N TYR A 185 1.67 7.67 5.88
CA TYR A 185 2.20 7.12 7.14
C TYR A 185 1.09 6.67 8.09
N ILE A 186 0.00 7.43 8.23
CA ILE A 186 -1.14 7.03 9.05
C ILE A 186 -1.79 5.76 8.48
N ALA A 187 -1.95 5.68 7.16
CA ALA A 187 -2.51 4.51 6.49
C ALA A 187 -1.66 3.26 6.70
N ARG A 188 -0.34 3.38 6.52
CA ARG A 188 0.62 2.29 6.74
C ARG A 188 0.59 1.80 8.19
N LEU A 189 0.67 2.71 9.16
CA LEU A 189 0.64 2.34 10.58
C LEU A 189 -0.67 1.64 10.96
N LEU A 190 -1.81 2.08 10.42
CA LEU A 190 -3.10 1.43 10.66
C LEU A 190 -3.21 0.06 9.99
N ASN A 191 -2.69 -0.06 8.77
CA ASN A 191 -2.62 -1.32 8.03
C ASN A 191 -1.80 -2.33 8.83
N ASP A 192 -0.53 -2.04 9.10
CA ASP A 192 0.38 -2.94 9.83
C ASP A 192 -0.19 -3.32 11.20
N LEU A 193 -0.78 -2.38 11.97
CA LEU A 193 -1.41 -2.70 13.26
C LEU A 193 -2.53 -3.75 13.13
N SER A 194 -3.27 -3.72 12.01
CA SER A 194 -4.45 -4.55 11.75
C SER A 194 -4.13 -5.87 11.04
N THR A 195 -3.08 -5.91 10.22
CA THR A 195 -2.78 -7.04 9.32
C THR A 195 -1.60 -7.89 9.76
N THR A 196 -0.71 -7.38 10.63
CA THR A 196 0.55 -8.06 11.01
C THR A 196 0.35 -9.52 11.39
N LYS A 197 -0.70 -9.84 12.16
CA LYS A 197 -0.95 -11.23 12.57
C LYS A 197 -1.24 -12.14 11.37
N ASP A 198 -2.14 -11.71 10.50
CA ASP A 198 -2.54 -12.47 9.31
C ASP A 198 -1.40 -12.54 8.27
N GLU A 199 -0.58 -11.49 8.19
CA GLU A 199 0.62 -11.43 7.33
C GLU A 199 1.70 -12.41 7.80
N ILE A 200 1.98 -12.45 9.11
CA ILE A 200 2.92 -13.40 9.71
C ILE A 200 2.45 -14.83 9.49
N GLU A 201 1.15 -15.10 9.65
CA GLU A 201 0.57 -16.42 9.36
C GLU A 201 0.79 -16.85 7.89
N ARG A 202 0.88 -15.90 6.96
CA ARG A 202 1.17 -16.12 5.53
C ARG A 202 2.65 -16.03 5.17
N GLY A 203 3.55 -15.99 6.16
CA GLY A 203 5.00 -15.94 5.95
C GLY A 203 5.56 -14.55 5.60
N GLN A 204 4.77 -13.49 5.74
CA GLN A 204 5.22 -12.11 5.54
C GLN A 204 5.62 -11.48 6.87
N THR A 205 6.91 -11.16 7.02
CA THR A 205 7.46 -10.61 8.27
C THR A 205 7.90 -9.15 8.17
N LEU A 206 7.87 -8.56 6.96
CA LEU A 206 8.22 -7.17 6.76
C LEU A 206 7.03 -6.28 7.12
N ASN A 207 7.03 -5.75 8.34
CA ASN A 207 6.09 -4.75 8.83
C ASN A 207 6.77 -3.87 9.88
N PHE A 208 6.14 -2.73 10.22
CA PHE A 208 6.74 -1.77 11.16
C PHE A 208 7.01 -2.38 12.53
N ILE A 209 6.08 -3.20 13.04
CA ILE A 209 6.19 -3.82 14.38
C ILE A 209 7.47 -4.64 14.46
N ASN A 210 7.69 -5.52 13.48
CA ASN A 210 8.87 -6.38 13.44
C ASN A 210 10.16 -5.58 13.23
N CYS A 211 10.15 -4.58 12.33
CA CYS A 211 11.31 -3.70 12.14
C CYS A 211 11.73 -3.01 13.44
N TYR A 212 10.77 -2.45 14.18
CA TYR A 212 11.03 -1.74 15.43
C TYR A 212 11.48 -2.68 16.56
N MET A 213 10.85 -3.85 16.70
CA MET A 213 11.28 -4.87 17.67
C MET A 213 12.71 -5.35 17.41
N MET A 214 13.09 -5.53 16.14
CA MET A 214 14.45 -5.95 15.78
C MET A 214 15.49 -4.85 16.01
N GLU A 215 15.14 -3.59 15.72
CA GLU A 215 16.04 -2.44 15.89
C GLU A 215 16.28 -2.11 17.36
N GLU A 216 15.22 -2.02 18.17
CA GLU A 216 15.29 -1.54 19.55
C GLU A 216 15.36 -2.67 20.60
N GLY A 217 15.12 -3.92 20.19
CA GLY A 217 15.12 -5.08 21.10
C GLY A 217 13.95 -5.09 22.09
N VAL A 218 12.83 -4.47 21.73
CA VAL A 218 11.64 -4.30 22.58
C VAL A 218 10.58 -5.38 22.34
N SER A 219 9.61 -5.47 23.24
CA SER A 219 8.44 -6.34 23.08
C SER A 219 7.47 -5.85 21.99
N GLU A 220 6.60 -6.74 21.51
CA GLU A 220 5.53 -6.36 20.56
C GLU A 220 4.58 -5.31 21.15
N GLU A 221 4.29 -5.38 22.45
CA GLU A 221 3.43 -4.40 23.14
C GLU A 221 4.06 -3.00 23.11
N GLU A 222 5.35 -2.89 23.41
CA GLU A 222 6.10 -1.64 23.34
C GLU A 222 6.18 -1.10 21.90
N ALA A 223 6.38 -1.98 20.91
CA ALA A 223 6.38 -1.59 19.50
C ALA A 223 5.01 -1.06 19.04
N ARG A 224 3.91 -1.69 19.47
CA ARG A 224 2.54 -1.22 19.19
C ARG A 224 2.25 0.11 19.88
N ASP A 225 2.69 0.32 21.12
CA ASP A 225 2.54 1.63 21.78
C ASP A 225 3.35 2.73 21.07
N HIS A 226 4.56 2.41 20.61
CA HIS A 226 5.36 3.31 19.79
C HIS A 226 4.63 3.71 18.50
N MET A 227 4.05 2.74 17.77
CA MET A 227 3.24 3.01 16.57
C MET A 227 2.04 3.91 16.86
N GLU A 228 1.35 3.69 17.99
CA GLU A 228 0.26 4.56 18.43
C GLU A 228 0.76 5.99 18.69
N GLY A 229 1.96 6.14 19.25
CA GLY A 229 2.68 7.41 19.39
C GLY A 229 2.95 8.09 18.05
N LEU A 230 3.49 7.35 17.07
CA LEU A 230 3.75 7.85 15.72
C LEU A 230 2.46 8.27 15.01
N LYS A 231 1.38 7.50 15.13
CA LYS A 231 0.07 7.86 14.57
C LYS A 231 -0.41 9.19 15.12
N ARG A 232 -0.30 9.42 16.44
CA ARG A 232 -0.61 10.72 17.07
C ARG A 232 0.29 11.84 16.55
N LYS A 233 1.58 11.58 16.34
CA LYS A 233 2.55 12.53 15.77
C LYS A 233 2.16 12.97 14.36
N PHE A 234 1.85 12.03 13.46
CA PHE A 234 1.44 12.34 12.09
C PHE A 234 0.08 13.04 12.03
N TRP A 235 -0.87 12.67 12.89
CA TRP A 235 -2.13 13.42 13.03
C TRP A 235 -1.91 14.87 13.44
N LYS A 236 -1.01 15.15 14.39
CA LYS A 236 -0.67 16.53 14.78
C LYS A 236 -0.07 17.33 13.63
N LYS A 237 0.83 16.71 12.84
CA LYS A 237 1.40 17.32 11.63
C LYS A 237 0.29 17.64 10.63
N LEU A 238 -0.56 16.66 10.30
CA LEU A 238 -1.66 16.85 9.37
C LEU A 238 -2.62 17.96 9.83
N ASN A 239 -3.00 17.97 11.11
CA ASN A 239 -3.92 18.97 11.66
C ASN A 239 -3.40 20.41 11.50
N LYS A 240 -2.08 20.62 11.58
CA LYS A 240 -1.48 21.95 11.33
C LYS A 240 -1.82 22.43 9.91
N TYR A 241 -1.60 21.57 8.91
CA TYR A 241 -1.97 21.87 7.52
C TYR A 241 -3.48 22.02 7.36
N ILE A 242 -4.29 21.14 7.93
CA ILE A 242 -5.76 21.26 7.83
C ILE A 242 -6.25 22.62 8.34
N ILE A 243 -5.68 23.14 9.44
CA ILE A 243 -6.01 24.47 9.98
C ILE A 243 -5.57 25.56 8.99
N GLU A 244 -4.32 25.52 8.54
CA GLU A 244 -3.77 26.50 7.60
C GLU A 244 -4.61 26.60 6.31
N TYR A 245 -5.11 25.47 5.81
CA TYR A 245 -5.83 25.39 4.53
C TYR A 245 -7.34 25.54 4.69
N SER A 246 -7.87 25.45 5.92
CA SER A 246 -9.30 25.59 6.17
C SER A 246 -9.86 26.97 5.76
N VAL A 247 -8.99 27.99 5.68
CA VAL A 247 -9.34 29.34 5.26
C VAL A 247 -9.26 29.49 3.74
N ASP A 248 -8.14 29.10 3.14
CA ASP A 248 -7.84 29.37 1.72
C ASP A 248 -8.35 28.27 0.76
N ALA A 249 -8.48 27.03 1.25
CA ALA A 249 -8.87 25.86 0.47
C ALA A 249 -9.68 24.84 1.31
N PRO A 250 -10.86 25.23 1.83
CA PRO A 250 -11.64 24.39 2.75
C PRO A 250 -12.04 23.04 2.15
N ASN A 251 -12.27 22.96 0.83
CA ASN A 251 -12.59 21.70 0.16
C ASN A 251 -11.41 20.72 0.14
N ILE A 252 -10.19 21.23 -0.05
CA ILE A 252 -8.96 20.42 0.01
C ILE A 252 -8.76 19.91 1.44
N ALA A 253 -8.82 20.80 2.43
CA ALA A 253 -8.71 20.41 3.83
C ALA A 253 -9.74 19.33 4.21
N LYS A 254 -10.99 19.50 3.78
CA LYS A 254 -12.09 18.55 4.01
C LYS A 254 -11.87 17.21 3.31
N VAL A 255 -11.38 17.18 2.07
CA VAL A 255 -11.16 15.92 1.36
C VAL A 255 -10.01 15.14 1.96
N VAL A 256 -8.89 15.78 2.29
CA VAL A 256 -7.72 15.13 2.88
C VAL A 256 -8.06 14.49 4.23
N ILE A 257 -8.71 15.24 5.14
CA ILE A 257 -9.08 14.68 6.45
C ILE A 257 -10.09 13.54 6.31
N ASN A 258 -11.00 13.60 5.35
CA ASN A 258 -11.97 12.53 5.11
C ASN A 258 -11.31 11.28 4.55
N MET A 259 -10.32 11.40 3.67
CA MET A 259 -9.55 10.26 3.18
C MET A 259 -8.83 9.54 4.33
N VAL A 260 -8.18 10.28 5.23
CA VAL A 260 -7.55 9.67 6.41
C VAL A 260 -8.59 9.01 7.33
N ARG A 261 -9.77 9.62 7.51
CA ARG A 261 -10.88 9.01 8.28
C ARG A 261 -11.40 7.73 7.65
N VAL A 262 -11.49 7.68 6.31
CA VAL A 262 -11.84 6.45 5.58
C VAL A 262 -10.81 5.36 5.88
N THR A 263 -9.52 5.68 5.90
CA THR A 263 -8.49 4.71 6.28
C THR A 263 -8.65 4.20 7.71
N HIS A 264 -8.98 5.07 8.67
CA HIS A 264 -9.34 4.64 10.03
C HIS A 264 -10.57 3.73 10.04
N HIS A 265 -11.56 3.99 9.18
CA HIS A 265 -12.74 3.15 9.07
C HIS A 265 -12.41 1.77 8.50
N ILE A 266 -11.66 1.73 7.38
CA ILE A 266 -11.16 0.51 6.74
C ILE A 266 -10.41 -0.35 7.74
N TYR A 267 -9.51 0.25 8.52
CA TYR A 267 -8.71 -0.49 9.48
C TYR A 267 -9.33 -0.58 10.88
N ARG A 268 -10.57 -0.06 11.07
CA ARG A 268 -11.25 0.12 12.37
C ARG A 268 -10.32 0.66 13.47
N GLY A 269 -9.44 1.60 13.11
CA GLY A 269 -8.46 2.19 14.01
C GLY A 269 -7.31 1.28 14.42
N GLY A 270 -6.97 0.25 13.62
CA GLY A 270 -5.87 -0.69 13.90
C GLY A 270 -6.34 -2.08 14.37
N LYS A 271 -7.62 -2.42 14.18
CA LYS A 271 -8.25 -3.62 14.80
C LYS A 271 -8.72 -4.66 13.80
N TYR A 272 -9.03 -4.26 12.57
CA TYR A 272 -9.61 -5.13 11.55
C TYR A 272 -9.21 -4.64 10.17
N ASP A 273 -8.84 -5.51 9.25
CA ASP A 273 -8.69 -5.17 7.84
C ASP A 273 -10.01 -5.35 7.07
N TRP A 274 -10.60 -4.26 6.56
CA TRP A 274 -11.78 -4.29 5.67
C TRP A 274 -11.45 -4.28 4.18
N PHE A 275 -10.17 -4.11 3.82
CA PHE A 275 -9.74 -4.05 2.42
C PHE A 275 -9.29 -5.40 1.89
N GLY A 276 -8.72 -6.25 2.76
CA GLY A 276 -8.32 -7.62 2.44
C GLY A 276 -9.48 -8.61 2.21
N VAL A 277 -9.13 -9.89 2.10
CA VAL A 277 -10.08 -10.97 1.79
C VAL A 277 -11.00 -11.24 2.99
N ARG A 278 -12.31 -11.00 2.83
CA ARG A 278 -13.34 -11.23 3.87
C ARG A 278 -14.57 -12.00 3.35
N PRO A 279 -15.34 -12.63 4.26
CA PRO A 279 -16.67 -13.15 3.95
C PRO A 279 -17.65 -12.05 3.53
N LYS A 280 -18.50 -12.34 2.55
CA LYS A 280 -19.48 -11.43 1.92
C LYS A 280 -20.42 -10.69 2.91
N ALA A 281 -20.60 -11.24 4.11
CA ALA A 281 -21.53 -10.72 5.13
C ALA A 281 -21.09 -9.39 5.75
N ASP A 282 -19.78 -9.17 5.94
CA ASP A 282 -19.26 -7.93 6.50
C ASP A 282 -19.47 -6.77 5.51
N LEU A 283 -19.14 -6.99 4.23
CA LEU A 283 -19.35 -6.02 3.15
C LEU A 283 -20.83 -5.60 3.04
N LEU A 284 -21.75 -6.56 3.14
CA LEU A 284 -23.19 -6.31 3.12
C LEU A 284 -23.64 -5.42 4.28
N SER A 285 -23.12 -5.61 5.49
CA SER A 285 -23.48 -4.75 6.65
C SER A 285 -23.06 -3.29 6.45
N MET A 286 -21.91 -3.04 5.83
CA MET A 286 -21.46 -1.68 5.52
C MET A 286 -22.32 -1.07 4.42
N LEU A 287 -22.55 -1.79 3.32
CA LEU A 287 -23.40 -1.33 2.22
C LEU A 287 -24.80 -1.00 2.73
N ASN A 288 -25.37 -1.84 3.59
CA ASN A 288 -26.68 -1.59 4.20
C ASN A 288 -26.69 -0.29 5.01
N SER A 289 -25.64 0.06 5.76
CA SER A 289 -25.59 1.35 6.47
C SER A 289 -25.56 2.60 5.57
N VAL A 290 -25.19 2.44 4.29
CA VAL A 290 -25.14 3.51 3.29
C VAL A 290 -26.42 3.56 2.46
N PHE A 291 -26.95 2.39 2.09
CA PHE A 291 -28.08 2.25 1.17
C PHE A 291 -29.42 2.05 1.86
N GLU A 292 -29.45 1.57 3.10
CA GLU A 292 -30.69 1.45 3.87
C GLU A 292 -31.00 2.78 4.57
N PRO A 293 -32.15 3.40 4.28
CA PRO A 293 -32.56 4.61 4.97
C PRO A 293 -32.79 4.31 6.46
N ILE A 294 -32.43 5.28 7.31
CA ILE A 294 -32.72 5.21 8.74
C ILE A 294 -34.24 5.15 8.91
N PRO A 295 -34.80 4.10 9.54
CA PRO A 295 -36.24 4.01 9.77
C PRO A 295 -36.73 5.24 10.54
N MET A 296 -37.82 5.85 10.08
CA MET A 296 -38.48 6.96 10.76
C MET A 296 -39.36 6.46 11.90
#